data_AF-A0AAV8Y2Y6-F1
#
_entry.id   AF-A0AAV8Y2Y6-F1
#
_cell.length_a   1.000
_cell.length_b   1.000
_cell.length_c   1.000
_cell.angle_alpha   90.00
_cell.angle_beta   90.00
_cell.angle_gamma   90.00
#
_symmetry.space_group_name_H-M   'P 1'
#
loop_
_entity.id
_entity.type
_entity.pdbx_description
1 polymer ?
#
loop_
_entity_poly.entity_id
_entity_poly.type
_entity_poly.pdbx_seq_one_letter_code
_entity_poly.pdbx_strand_id
1 'polypeptide(L)'
;MKRLEEIFLSVLNQQNKICSSSDRLLTIDHCHLVIINTFPINIESQVNNHPPKSLSPILTTEVHSIKAPQIPNKLSSLILDHYDLASTTVTGIPMKEEQNASSSANYDVEIFHASSAHTAILKGNASDSAAIRTIKDGLEYETTTLKWCTPRGVSGSELQNCTCMHRITPVDVNSRPSLCLINFLLNGRSVMLEMPRKAGGKITSHLLAAHGGEIFIHTLCTARSVLEDPPSISEGCGGRVTDYRITDFGLLIKQNTLLPIKMKNVEEGSQPIHKMKTRLNRLTRYWPLTISSTLIFNLKSYFDPLPALITKDKITDEEVFQCKKVIYNLISLESKMEPLHPLNTGQRMKGQKREEQYKAMWNELEMLLKNNLHTDNHRSIYTCLLECHKFNFDEDKIAEK
;
A
#
# COMPACT_ATOMS: atom_id res chain seq x y z
N MET A 1 39.09 -36.23 21.40
CA MET A 1 38.70 -35.91 20.00
C MET A 1 39.73 -34.96 19.43
N LYS A 2 40.41 -35.29 18.31
CA LYS A 2 40.83 -34.22 17.38
C LYS A 2 39.58 -33.37 17.17
N ARG A 3 39.63 -32.08 17.50
CA ARG A 3 38.40 -31.28 17.68
C ARG A 3 37.64 -31.35 16.36
N LEU A 4 36.34 -31.72 16.38
CA LEU A 4 35.51 -31.79 15.16
C LEU A 4 35.65 -30.53 14.31
N GLU A 5 35.83 -29.40 14.99
CA GLU A 5 36.14 -28.09 14.44
C GLU A 5 37.43 -28.05 13.60
N GLU A 6 38.53 -28.67 14.04
CA GLU A 6 39.80 -28.76 13.31
C GLU A 6 39.66 -29.64 12.06
N ILE A 7 38.91 -30.74 12.18
CA ILE A 7 38.59 -31.61 11.03
C ILE A 7 37.78 -30.82 10.00
N PHE A 8 36.75 -30.12 10.44
CA PHE A 8 35.91 -29.28 9.58
C PHE A 8 36.74 -28.19 8.90
N LEU A 9 37.62 -27.50 9.64
CA LEU A 9 38.51 -26.48 9.08
C LEU A 9 39.44 -27.05 7.99
N SER A 10 39.99 -28.24 8.21
CA SER A 10 40.83 -28.90 7.20
C SER A 10 40.04 -29.19 5.91
N VAL A 11 38.82 -29.69 6.05
CA VAL A 11 37.94 -29.98 4.90
C VAL A 11 37.53 -28.69 4.19
N LEU A 12 37.14 -27.65 4.93
CA LEU A 12 36.76 -26.34 4.40
C LEU A 12 37.88 -25.74 3.53
N ASN A 13 39.11 -25.76 4.02
CA ASN A 13 40.28 -25.29 3.27
C ASN A 13 40.55 -26.13 2.01
N GLN A 14 40.40 -27.45 2.09
CA GLN A 14 40.58 -28.33 0.94
C GLN A 14 39.52 -28.06 -0.14
N GLN A 15 38.25 -27.92 0.25
CA GLN A 15 37.16 -27.63 -0.69
C GLN A 15 37.31 -26.25 -1.33
N ASN A 16 37.71 -25.23 -0.56
CA ASN A 16 37.96 -23.90 -1.12
C ASN A 16 39.07 -23.90 -2.19
N LYS A 17 40.13 -24.71 -2.03
CA LYS A 17 41.17 -24.89 -3.06
C LYS A 17 40.65 -25.53 -4.33
N ILE A 18 39.71 -26.47 -4.22
CA ILE A 18 39.06 -27.11 -5.38
C ILE A 18 38.14 -26.10 -6.05
N CYS A 19 37.29 -25.41 -5.28
CA CYS A 19 36.35 -24.41 -5.80
C CYS A 19 37.05 -23.26 -6.52
N SER A 20 38.20 -22.79 -6.01
CA SER A 20 38.96 -21.71 -6.65
C SER A 20 39.49 -22.04 -8.04
N SER A 21 39.53 -23.34 -8.40
CA SER A 21 39.96 -23.82 -9.72
C SER A 21 38.79 -24.21 -10.64
N SER A 22 37.54 -23.95 -10.23
CA SER A 22 36.33 -24.35 -10.94
C SER A 22 35.47 -23.15 -11.30
N ASP A 23 35.12 -23.01 -12.58
CA ASP A 23 34.22 -21.96 -13.06
C ASP A 23 32.74 -22.17 -12.67
N ARG A 24 32.43 -23.26 -11.96
CA ARG A 24 31.06 -23.65 -11.60
C ARG A 24 30.81 -23.68 -10.09
N LEU A 25 31.82 -23.39 -9.28
CA LEU A 25 31.73 -23.45 -7.83
C LEU A 25 32.14 -22.10 -7.23
N LEU A 26 31.61 -21.82 -6.03
CA LEU A 26 32.01 -20.67 -5.24
C LEU A 26 32.83 -21.13 -4.04
N THR A 27 33.84 -20.34 -3.69
CA THR A 27 34.54 -20.49 -2.42
C THR A 27 33.65 -20.06 -1.28
N ILE A 28 33.86 -20.65 -0.10
CA ILE A 28 33.23 -20.23 1.14
C ILE A 28 34.12 -19.18 1.79
N ASP A 29 33.70 -17.92 1.72
CA ASP A 29 34.44 -16.78 2.30
C ASP A 29 34.37 -16.78 3.83
N HIS A 30 33.23 -17.20 4.38
CA HIS A 30 33.03 -17.37 5.82
C HIS A 30 32.03 -18.49 6.11
N CYS A 31 32.30 -19.26 7.16
CA CYS A 31 31.40 -20.28 7.69
C CYS A 31 31.24 -20.10 9.21
N HIS A 32 29.99 -20.12 9.68
CA HIS A 32 29.66 -20.26 11.09
C HIS A 32 29.23 -21.71 11.37
N LEU A 33 30.05 -22.46 12.09
CA LEU A 33 29.79 -23.85 12.47
C LEU A 33 29.22 -23.92 13.89
N VAL A 34 27.95 -24.30 14.00
CA VAL A 34 27.26 -24.51 15.27
C VAL A 34 27.18 -26.00 15.57
N ILE A 35 27.84 -26.45 16.64
CA ILE A 35 27.84 -27.85 17.06
C ILE A 35 26.89 -28.01 18.26
N ILE A 36 25.81 -28.76 18.08
CA ILE A 36 24.88 -29.09 19.15
C ILE A 36 25.14 -30.52 19.62
N ASN A 37 25.84 -30.66 20.75
CA ASN A 37 25.95 -31.90 21.48
C ASN A 37 24.66 -32.14 22.29
N THR A 38 24.00 -33.28 22.07
CA THR A 38 22.78 -33.64 22.79
C THR A 38 22.95 -34.90 23.62
N PHE A 39 22.34 -34.92 24.80
CA PHE A 39 22.45 -36.03 25.75
C PHE A 39 21.15 -36.25 26.56
N PRO A 40 20.89 -37.46 27.08
CA PRO A 40 19.72 -37.75 27.91
C PRO A 40 19.66 -36.91 29.20
N ILE A 41 18.44 -36.68 29.71
CA ILE A 41 18.19 -35.82 30.89
C ILE A 41 19.00 -36.24 32.13
N ASN A 42 19.21 -37.56 32.26
CA ASN A 42 19.80 -38.21 33.44
C ASN A 42 21.32 -38.40 33.32
N ILE A 43 21.94 -37.87 32.27
CA ILE A 43 23.39 -37.96 32.04
C ILE A 43 23.98 -36.56 32.10
N GLU A 44 25.20 -36.44 32.63
CA GLU A 44 25.98 -35.21 32.53
C GLU A 44 26.86 -35.24 31.28
N SER A 45 26.92 -34.12 30.57
CA SER A 45 27.73 -34.01 29.37
C SER A 45 29.22 -34.00 29.69
N GLN A 46 29.98 -34.69 28.84
CA GLN A 46 31.45 -34.61 28.80
C GLN A 46 31.95 -33.57 27.78
N VAL A 47 31.04 -32.85 27.12
CA VAL A 47 31.34 -31.81 26.12
C VAL A 47 31.11 -30.45 26.75
N ASN A 48 32.16 -29.63 26.77
CA ASN A 48 32.09 -28.27 27.27
C ASN A 48 31.48 -27.32 26.23
N ASN A 49 30.63 -26.41 26.70
CA ASN A 49 30.13 -25.31 25.90
C ASN A 49 31.25 -24.32 25.58
N HIS A 50 31.16 -23.65 24.43
CA HIS A 50 31.84 -22.38 24.24
C HIS A 50 31.04 -21.46 23.31
N PRO A 51 31.09 -20.14 23.56
CA PRO A 51 30.46 -19.14 22.69
C PRO A 51 31.15 -19.08 21.31
N PRO A 52 30.59 -18.33 20.35
CA PRO A 52 31.20 -18.08 19.06
C PRO A 52 32.67 -17.67 19.18
N LYS A 53 33.55 -18.46 18.58
CA LYS A 53 34.99 -18.30 18.59
C LYS A 53 35.53 -18.44 17.17
N SER A 54 36.28 -17.45 16.69
CA SER A 54 36.97 -17.57 15.41
C SER A 54 38.11 -18.58 15.51
N LEU A 55 37.98 -19.73 14.85
CA LEU A 55 39.03 -20.74 14.75
C LEU A 55 40.00 -20.44 13.61
N SER A 56 39.54 -19.76 12.56
CA SER A 56 40.34 -19.24 11.46
C SER A 56 39.67 -18.00 10.85
N PRO A 57 40.32 -17.26 9.92
CA PRO A 57 39.70 -16.12 9.24
C PRO A 57 38.39 -16.45 8.52
N ILE A 58 38.20 -17.72 8.11
CA ILE A 58 37.04 -18.18 7.34
C ILE A 58 36.08 -19.06 8.16
N LEU A 59 36.38 -19.32 9.44
CA LEU A 59 35.60 -20.24 10.28
C LEU A 59 35.43 -19.71 11.70
N THR A 60 34.18 -19.43 12.07
CA THR A 60 33.74 -19.24 13.45
C THR A 60 33.04 -20.50 13.93
N THR A 61 33.29 -20.92 15.16
CA THR A 61 32.68 -22.11 15.75
C THR A 61 32.02 -21.79 17.09
N GLU A 62 30.94 -22.50 17.41
CA GLU A 62 30.35 -22.53 18.75
C GLU A 62 29.87 -23.94 19.08
N VAL A 63 29.91 -24.29 20.36
CA VAL A 63 29.50 -25.60 20.86
C VAL A 63 28.48 -25.42 21.97
N HIS A 64 27.32 -26.05 21.78
CA HIS A 64 26.23 -26.09 22.74
C HIS A 64 25.96 -27.53 23.15
N SER A 65 25.98 -27.79 24.44
CA SER A 65 25.76 -29.07 25.06
C SER A 65 24.46 -28.99 25.84
N ILE A 66 23.40 -29.55 25.26
CA ILE A 66 22.03 -29.41 25.77
C ILE A 66 21.36 -30.76 26.01
N LYS A 67 20.49 -30.84 27.02
CA LYS A 67 19.66 -32.03 27.24
C LYS A 67 18.71 -32.20 26.06
N ALA A 68 18.45 -33.44 25.64
CA ALA A 68 17.62 -33.74 24.47
C ALA A 68 16.26 -33.00 24.41
N PRO A 69 15.49 -32.86 25.51
CA PRO A 69 14.22 -32.11 25.47
C PRO A 69 14.38 -30.60 25.22
N GLN A 70 15.57 -30.04 25.39
CA GLN A 70 15.86 -28.62 25.23
C GLN A 70 16.33 -28.25 23.82
N ILE A 71 16.44 -29.22 22.90
CA ILE A 71 16.80 -28.96 21.50
C ILE A 71 15.90 -27.88 20.87
N PRO A 72 14.55 -27.94 20.97
CA PRO A 72 13.69 -26.92 20.37
C PRO A 72 14.00 -25.51 20.89
N ASN A 73 14.21 -25.37 22.20
CA ASN A 73 14.55 -24.09 22.84
C ASN A 73 15.84 -23.50 22.28
N LYS A 74 16.87 -24.33 22.13
CA LYS A 74 18.15 -23.87 21.59
C LYS A 74 18.06 -23.51 20.11
N LEU A 75 17.35 -24.30 19.32
CA LEU A 75 17.10 -24.00 17.91
C LEU A 75 16.30 -22.70 17.74
N SER A 76 15.33 -22.43 18.61
CA SER A 76 14.59 -21.16 18.63
C SER A 76 15.49 -19.97 18.96
N SER A 77 16.47 -20.10 19.85
CA SER A 77 17.44 -19.02 20.08
C SER A 77 18.32 -18.80 18.85
N LEU A 78 18.86 -19.88 18.28
CA LEU A 78 19.76 -19.82 17.13
C LEU A 78 19.10 -19.25 15.88
N ILE A 79 17.83 -19.55 15.63
CA ILE A 79 17.11 -19.00 14.47
C ILE A 79 16.90 -17.49 14.60
N LEU A 80 16.71 -16.98 15.83
CA LEU A 80 16.58 -15.54 16.05
C LEU A 80 17.89 -14.82 15.71
N ASP A 81 19.01 -15.34 16.19
CA ASP A 81 20.33 -14.76 15.94
C ASP A 81 20.76 -14.89 14.47
N HIS A 82 20.57 -16.06 13.86
CA HIS A 82 21.01 -16.32 12.48
C HIS A 82 20.25 -15.53 11.41
N TYR A 83 18.99 -15.16 11.68
CA TYR A 83 18.13 -14.46 10.72
C TYR A 83 17.77 -13.04 11.14
N ASP A 84 18.40 -12.51 12.19
CA ASP A 84 18.09 -11.18 12.75
C ASP A 84 16.59 -11.00 13.01
N LEU A 85 16.01 -11.98 13.72
CA LEU A 85 14.60 -11.98 14.09
C LEU A 85 14.42 -11.49 15.52
N ALA A 86 13.25 -10.94 15.80
CA ALA A 86 12.77 -10.66 17.14
C ALA A 86 11.54 -11.49 17.46
N SER A 87 11.32 -11.69 18.75
CA SER A 87 10.11 -12.29 19.28
C SER A 87 9.14 -11.21 19.78
N THR A 88 7.86 -11.37 19.46
CA THR A 88 6.76 -10.60 20.06
C THR A 88 5.78 -11.57 20.73
N THR A 89 5.47 -11.33 22.00
CA THR A 89 4.37 -11.99 22.69
C THR A 89 3.14 -11.09 22.65
N VAL A 90 2.13 -11.51 21.88
CA VAL A 90 0.82 -10.85 21.81
C VAL A 90 -0.03 -11.35 22.99
N THR A 91 -0.39 -10.45 23.89
CA THR A 91 -1.10 -10.78 25.14
C THR A 91 -2.53 -10.32 25.14
N GLY A 92 -3.35 -10.90 26.04
CA GLY A 92 -4.72 -10.44 26.25
C GLY A 92 -5.65 -10.75 25.08
N ILE A 93 -5.38 -11.84 24.35
CA ILE A 93 -6.20 -12.28 23.21
C ILE A 93 -7.52 -12.84 23.76
N PRO A 94 -8.68 -12.21 23.45
CA PRO A 94 -9.96 -12.66 23.99
C PRO A 94 -10.42 -13.91 23.23
N MET A 95 -10.58 -15.03 23.95
CA MET A 95 -11.07 -16.28 23.37
C MET A 95 -12.32 -16.76 24.12
N LYS A 96 -13.29 -17.33 23.39
CA LYS A 96 -14.41 -18.07 23.98
C LYS A 96 -13.96 -19.50 24.30
N GLU A 97 -14.27 -19.97 25.49
CA GLU A 97 -14.04 -21.38 25.85
C GLU A 97 -15.14 -22.26 25.27
N GLU A 98 -14.76 -23.42 24.72
CA GLU A 98 -15.72 -24.35 24.08
C GLU A 98 -16.61 -25.05 25.09
N GLN A 99 -16.13 -25.27 26.31
CA GLN A 99 -16.87 -26.00 27.35
C GLN A 99 -17.68 -25.08 28.27
N ASN A 100 -17.39 -23.77 28.29
CA ASN A 100 -18.10 -22.77 29.09
C ASN A 100 -18.28 -21.49 28.29
N ALA A 101 -19.40 -21.37 27.56
CA ALA A 101 -19.69 -20.20 26.73
C ALA A 101 -19.85 -18.88 27.51
N SER A 102 -19.88 -18.93 28.84
CA SER A 102 -19.95 -17.80 29.77
C SER A 102 -18.60 -17.36 30.34
N SER A 103 -17.50 -18.09 30.10
CA SER A 103 -16.13 -17.69 30.49
C SER A 103 -15.29 -17.30 29.27
N SER A 104 -14.60 -16.16 29.38
CA SER A 104 -13.54 -15.77 28.46
C SER A 104 -12.19 -15.86 29.18
N ALA A 105 -11.24 -16.57 28.61
CA ALA A 105 -9.85 -16.59 29.05
C ALA A 105 -8.98 -15.75 28.09
N ASN A 106 -7.96 -15.12 28.65
CA ASN A 106 -6.96 -14.40 27.88
C ASN A 106 -5.78 -15.33 27.61
N TYR A 107 -5.38 -15.41 26.35
CA TYR A 107 -4.24 -16.21 25.93
C TYR A 107 -3.17 -15.32 25.33
N ASP A 108 -1.95 -15.84 25.35
CA ASP A 108 -0.77 -15.21 24.78
C ASP A 108 -0.29 -16.02 23.59
N VAL A 109 0.12 -15.34 22.52
CA VAL A 109 0.68 -15.97 21.32
C VAL A 109 2.00 -15.31 20.99
N GLU A 110 3.05 -16.12 20.87
CA GLU A 110 4.37 -15.66 20.47
C GLU A 110 4.56 -15.80 18.96
N ILE A 111 5.12 -14.75 18.36
CA ILE A 111 5.40 -14.66 16.93
C ILE A 111 6.84 -14.19 16.70
N PHE A 112 7.51 -14.79 15.74
CA PHE A 112 8.80 -14.34 15.21
C PHE A 112 8.61 -13.50 13.97
N HIS A 113 9.46 -12.49 13.80
CA HIS A 113 9.51 -11.60 12.64
C HIS A 113 10.87 -10.89 12.59
N ALA A 114 11.17 -10.14 11.53
CA ALA A 114 12.42 -9.37 11.46
C ALA A 114 12.55 -8.39 12.65
N SER A 115 13.75 -8.32 13.24
CA SER A 115 14.04 -7.49 14.42
C SER A 115 13.78 -5.99 14.17
N SER A 116 13.95 -5.57 12.92
CA SER A 116 13.72 -4.20 12.45
C SER A 116 12.31 -3.68 12.72
N ALA A 117 11.30 -4.55 12.89
CA ALA A 117 9.95 -4.16 13.28
C ALA A 117 9.92 -3.40 14.62
N HIS A 118 10.82 -3.75 15.55
CA HIS A 118 10.89 -3.15 16.88
C HIS A 118 11.78 -1.90 16.95
N THR A 119 12.46 -1.52 15.87
CA THR A 119 13.42 -0.40 15.84
C THR A 119 12.86 0.87 16.47
N ALA A 120 11.63 1.25 16.10
CA ALA A 120 11.01 2.49 16.56
C ALA A 120 10.70 2.49 18.06
N ILE A 121 10.25 1.35 18.61
CA ILE A 121 9.87 1.25 20.02
C ILE A 121 11.10 1.03 20.91
N LEU A 122 12.13 0.30 20.46
CA LEU A 122 13.31 -0.03 21.28
C LEU A 122 14.39 1.06 21.26
N LYS A 123 14.43 1.90 20.23
CA LYS A 123 15.30 3.09 20.18
C LYS A 123 14.61 4.35 20.73
N GLY A 124 13.36 4.22 21.18
CA GLY A 124 12.59 5.29 21.77
C GLY A 124 13.00 5.57 23.22
N ASN A 125 12.01 5.72 24.10
CA ASN A 125 12.28 5.91 25.52
C ASN A 125 12.82 4.61 26.14
N ALA A 126 14.01 4.65 26.74
CA ALA A 126 14.66 3.48 27.33
C ALA A 126 13.83 2.81 28.44
N SER A 127 13.08 3.61 29.21
CA SER A 127 12.24 3.08 30.30
C SER A 127 10.97 2.40 29.79
N ASP A 128 10.36 2.92 28.72
CA ASP A 128 9.23 2.27 28.06
C ASP A 128 9.69 0.99 27.33
N SER A 129 10.88 1.02 26.73
CA SER A 129 11.49 -0.14 26.06
C SER A 129 11.82 -1.28 27.03
N ALA A 130 12.31 -0.95 28.23
CA ALA A 130 12.57 -1.95 29.27
C ALA A 130 11.28 -2.56 29.83
N ALA A 131 10.17 -1.81 29.86
CA ALA A 131 8.91 -2.27 30.41
C ALA A 131 8.20 -3.33 29.53
N ILE A 132 8.58 -3.43 28.26
CA ILE A 132 7.98 -4.36 27.30
C ILE A 132 8.87 -5.55 26.97
N ARG A 133 10.13 -5.57 27.41
CA ARG A 133 11.06 -6.67 27.15
C ARG A 133 11.09 -7.61 28.35
N THR A 134 10.97 -8.90 28.07
CA THR A 134 11.02 -9.97 29.08
C THR A 134 11.85 -11.13 28.55
N ILE A 135 12.77 -11.65 29.36
CA ILE A 135 13.42 -12.94 29.06
C ILE A 135 12.36 -14.02 29.24
N LYS A 136 12.21 -14.88 28.24
CA LYS A 136 11.19 -15.93 28.28
C LYS A 136 11.69 -17.11 29.13
N ASP A 137 10.79 -17.65 29.97
CA ASP A 137 11.12 -18.73 30.89
C ASP A 137 11.75 -19.94 30.17
N GLY A 138 12.95 -20.33 30.60
CA GLY A 138 13.69 -21.46 30.04
C GLY A 138 14.28 -21.23 28.64
N LEU A 139 14.32 -19.98 28.17
CA LEU A 139 14.91 -19.56 26.91
C LEU A 139 16.00 -18.50 27.12
N GLU A 140 16.91 -18.41 26.15
CA GLU A 140 18.08 -17.51 26.19
C GLU A 140 17.79 -16.14 25.54
N TYR A 141 16.60 -15.95 24.97
CA TYR A 141 16.22 -14.77 24.21
C TYR A 141 15.11 -13.96 24.89
N GLU A 142 15.06 -12.66 24.53
CA GLU A 142 14.03 -11.73 24.97
C GLU A 142 12.84 -11.70 24.01
N THR A 143 11.64 -11.48 24.56
CA THR A 143 10.42 -11.22 23.78
C THR A 143 9.86 -9.85 24.14
N THR A 144 9.32 -9.16 23.13
CA THR A 144 8.59 -7.90 23.30
C THR A 144 7.12 -8.20 23.54
N THR A 145 6.61 -7.82 24.72
CA THR A 145 5.22 -8.03 25.13
C THR A 145 4.35 -6.87 24.64
N LEU A 146 3.41 -7.17 23.74
CA LEU A 146 2.43 -6.21 23.23
C LEU A 146 1.02 -6.72 23.51
N LYS A 147 0.11 -5.83 23.90
CA LYS A 147 -1.25 -6.19 24.27
C LYS A 147 -2.20 -6.05 23.08
N TRP A 148 -3.03 -7.06 22.88
CA TRP A 148 -4.14 -7.02 21.93
C TRP A 148 -5.07 -5.83 22.23
N CYS A 149 -5.36 -5.06 21.20
CA CYS A 149 -6.41 -4.06 21.20
C CYS A 149 -7.31 -4.26 19.98
N THR A 150 -8.61 -4.41 20.23
CA THR A 150 -9.61 -4.46 19.16
C THR A 150 -9.75 -3.07 18.56
N PRO A 151 -9.54 -2.88 17.24
CA PRO A 151 -9.72 -1.59 16.61
C PRO A 151 -11.15 -1.07 16.82
N ARG A 152 -11.32 0.02 17.57
CA ARG A 152 -12.62 0.69 17.72
C ARG A 152 -12.78 1.71 16.60
N GLY A 153 -13.70 1.45 15.67
CA GLY A 153 -14.07 2.38 14.60
C GLY A 153 -13.11 2.42 13.39
N VAL A 154 -11.87 1.94 13.55
CA VAL A 154 -10.87 1.91 12.47
C VAL A 154 -10.95 0.54 11.79
N SER A 155 -11.59 0.47 10.63
CA SER A 155 -11.46 -0.69 9.75
C SER A 155 -9.99 -0.80 9.29
N GLY A 156 -9.42 -2.00 9.17
CA GLY A 156 -8.02 -2.20 8.73
C GLY A 156 -7.68 -1.61 7.36
N SER A 157 -8.69 -1.08 6.64
CA SER A 157 -8.60 -0.31 5.40
C SER A 157 -8.36 1.19 5.58
N GLU A 158 -8.40 1.74 6.79
CA GLU A 158 -8.02 3.14 7.02
C GLU A 158 -6.49 3.27 7.03
N LEU A 159 -5.98 4.18 6.19
CA LEU A 159 -4.55 4.44 5.96
C LEU A 159 -3.85 4.86 7.26
N GLN A 160 -3.33 3.88 8.01
CA GLN A 160 -2.40 4.14 9.11
C GLN A 160 -1.01 4.39 8.54
N ASN A 161 -0.31 5.38 9.08
CA ASN A 161 1.07 5.63 8.71
C ASN A 161 1.94 4.45 9.17
N CYS A 162 2.35 3.62 8.21
CA CYS A 162 3.14 2.41 8.40
C CYS A 162 4.56 2.67 7.90
N THR A 163 5.55 2.52 8.79
CA THR A 163 6.96 2.79 8.46
C THR A 163 7.68 1.55 7.94
N CYS A 164 7.26 0.36 8.36
CA CYS A 164 7.74 -0.92 7.83
C CYS A 164 6.73 -2.04 8.09
N MET A 165 6.86 -3.13 7.33
CA MET A 165 5.98 -4.28 7.39
C MET A 165 6.81 -5.56 7.20
N HIS A 166 6.62 -6.54 8.09
CA HIS A 166 7.37 -7.80 8.07
C HIS A 166 6.44 -8.99 8.22
N ARG A 167 6.76 -10.10 7.54
CA ARG A 167 6.05 -11.36 7.73
C ARG A 167 6.26 -11.88 9.15
N ILE A 168 5.26 -12.57 9.68
CA ILE A 168 5.33 -13.20 10.99
C ILE A 168 5.32 -14.73 10.87
N THR A 169 5.82 -15.41 11.90
CA THR A 169 5.68 -16.86 12.07
C THR A 169 5.34 -17.15 13.54
N PRO A 170 4.17 -17.73 13.85
CA PRO A 170 3.84 -18.17 15.19
C PRO A 170 4.80 -19.26 15.67
N VAL A 171 5.26 -19.17 16.92
CA VAL A 171 6.22 -20.14 17.48
C VAL A 171 5.58 -21.50 17.69
N ASP A 172 4.37 -21.54 18.25
CA ASP A 172 3.55 -22.74 18.30
C ASP A 172 2.36 -22.60 17.35
N VAL A 173 2.55 -23.03 16.10
CA VAL A 173 1.57 -22.89 15.02
C VAL A 173 0.28 -23.70 15.25
N ASN A 174 0.35 -24.78 16.03
CA ASN A 174 -0.77 -25.70 16.24
C ASN A 174 -1.50 -25.45 17.55
N SER A 175 -0.98 -24.59 18.44
CA SER A 175 -1.71 -24.20 19.64
C SER A 175 -3.04 -23.56 19.29
N ARG A 176 -4.07 -23.87 20.11
CA ARG A 176 -5.40 -23.26 19.99
C ARG A 176 -5.33 -21.71 19.96
N PRO A 177 -4.55 -21.03 20.83
CA PRO A 177 -4.41 -19.58 20.77
C PRO A 177 -3.85 -19.07 19.44
N SER A 178 -2.78 -19.68 18.92
CA SER A 178 -2.21 -19.30 17.63
C SER A 178 -3.19 -19.52 16.49
N LEU A 179 -3.86 -20.67 16.43
CA LEU A 179 -4.87 -20.96 15.41
C LEU A 179 -6.01 -19.94 15.43
N CYS A 180 -6.46 -19.52 16.61
CA CYS A 180 -7.49 -18.49 16.72
C CYS A 180 -7.01 -17.12 16.23
N LEU A 181 -5.80 -16.69 16.61
CA LEU A 181 -5.21 -15.43 16.12
C LEU A 181 -5.02 -15.45 14.60
N ILE A 182 -4.41 -16.50 14.05
CA ILE A 182 -4.13 -16.67 12.62
C ILE A 182 -5.44 -16.64 11.83
N ASN A 183 -6.43 -17.44 12.21
CA ASN A 183 -7.72 -17.47 11.50
C ASN A 183 -8.47 -16.15 11.62
N PHE A 184 -8.37 -15.45 12.76
CA PHE A 184 -8.95 -14.12 12.89
C PHE A 184 -8.37 -13.15 11.86
N LEU A 185 -7.04 -13.17 11.68
CA LEU A 185 -6.33 -12.31 10.74
C LEU A 185 -6.60 -12.69 9.27
N LEU A 186 -6.54 -13.98 8.95
CA LEU A 186 -6.78 -14.48 7.58
C LEU A 186 -8.22 -14.23 7.10
N ASN A 187 -9.18 -14.10 8.02
CA ASN A 187 -10.56 -13.70 7.71
C ASN A 187 -10.71 -12.18 7.41
N GLY A 188 -9.61 -11.46 7.19
CA GLY A 188 -9.60 -10.06 6.80
C GLY A 188 -9.76 -9.08 7.96
N ARG A 189 -9.70 -9.55 9.21
CA ARG A 189 -9.67 -8.68 10.39
C ARG A 189 -8.24 -8.31 10.73
N SER A 190 -8.09 -7.19 11.44
CA SER A 190 -6.79 -6.70 11.89
C SER A 190 -6.79 -6.48 13.40
N VAL A 191 -5.60 -6.50 13.99
CA VAL A 191 -5.40 -6.37 15.43
C VAL A 191 -4.39 -5.27 15.69
N MET A 192 -4.77 -4.29 16.49
CA MET A 192 -3.82 -3.28 16.99
C MET A 192 -3.07 -3.82 18.20
N LEU A 193 -1.80 -3.49 18.30
CA LEU A 193 -0.93 -3.92 19.40
C LEU A 193 -0.49 -2.70 20.21
N GLU A 194 -0.91 -2.69 21.48
CA GLU A 194 -0.62 -1.62 22.44
C GLU A 194 0.60 -1.96 23.29
N MET A 195 1.45 -0.97 23.54
CA MET A 195 2.46 -1.03 24.60
C MET A 195 2.06 -0.12 25.78
N PRO A 196 2.30 -0.55 27.03
CA PRO A 196 2.17 0.32 28.20
C PRO A 196 3.23 1.42 28.18
N ARG A 197 2.90 2.61 28.71
CA ARG A 197 3.88 3.69 28.97
C ARG A 197 4.12 3.84 30.46
N LYS A 198 5.38 4.05 30.85
CA LYS A 198 5.76 4.23 32.27
C LYS A 198 5.14 5.47 32.88
N ALA A 199 4.99 6.55 32.10
CA ALA A 199 4.34 7.79 32.51
C ALA A 199 2.80 7.69 32.64
N GLY A 200 2.23 6.49 32.48
CA GLY A 200 0.79 6.25 32.39
C GLY A 200 0.29 6.34 30.95
N GLY A 201 -0.79 5.59 30.69
CA GLY A 201 -1.39 5.48 29.36
C GLY A 201 -0.85 4.31 28.52
N LYS A 202 -1.31 4.26 27.28
CA LYS A 202 -0.98 3.21 26.31
C LYS A 202 -0.80 3.84 24.95
N ILE A 203 -0.01 3.20 24.10
CA ILE A 203 0.18 3.62 22.72
C ILE A 203 0.12 2.43 21.78
N THR A 204 -0.63 2.57 20.70
CA THR A 204 -0.62 1.58 19.62
C THR A 204 0.68 1.73 18.84
N SER A 205 1.48 0.67 18.82
CA SER A 205 2.78 0.67 18.14
C SER A 205 2.80 -0.18 16.89
N HIS A 206 1.96 -1.22 16.83
CA HIS A 206 1.93 -2.16 15.71
C HIS A 206 0.52 -2.55 15.31
N LEU A 207 0.39 -3.10 14.11
CA LEU A 207 -0.83 -3.67 13.55
C LEU A 207 -0.52 -5.04 12.94
N LEU A 208 -1.24 -6.08 13.37
CA LEU A 208 -1.27 -7.36 12.68
C LEU A 208 -2.41 -7.35 11.66
N ALA A 209 -2.09 -7.63 10.40
CA ALA A 209 -3.11 -7.81 9.35
C ALA A 209 -2.63 -8.80 8.29
N ALA A 210 -3.58 -9.42 7.60
CA ALA A 210 -3.31 -10.32 6.49
C ALA A 210 -3.45 -9.62 5.14
N HIS A 211 -2.52 -9.89 4.23
CA HIS A 211 -2.52 -9.44 2.84
C HIS A 211 -2.38 -10.64 1.92
N GLY A 212 -3.41 -10.98 1.16
CA GLY A 212 -3.34 -12.06 0.18
C GLY A 212 -3.06 -13.46 0.75
N GLY A 213 -3.43 -13.71 2.01
CA GLY A 213 -3.19 -14.99 2.71
C GLY A 213 -1.90 -15.05 3.51
N GLU A 214 -1.08 -14.00 3.49
CA GLU A 214 0.13 -13.86 4.32
C GLU A 214 -0.13 -12.87 5.46
N ILE A 215 0.42 -13.13 6.64
CA ILE A 215 0.23 -12.28 7.83
C ILE A 215 1.48 -11.43 8.07
N PHE A 216 1.25 -10.15 8.33
CA PHE A 216 2.31 -9.19 8.57
C PHE A 216 2.11 -8.43 9.88
N ILE A 217 3.24 -8.10 10.52
CA ILE A 217 3.34 -7.08 11.55
C ILE A 217 3.74 -5.76 10.90
N HIS A 218 2.90 -4.75 11.04
CA HIS A 218 3.14 -3.39 10.59
C HIS A 218 3.62 -2.56 11.77
N THR A 219 4.67 -1.78 11.58
CA THR A 219 5.14 -0.81 12.57
C THR A 219 4.48 0.53 12.29
N LEU A 220 3.77 1.05 13.29
CA LEU A 220 3.04 2.31 13.22
C LEU A 220 3.90 3.45 13.76
N CYS A 221 3.65 4.66 13.26
CA CYS A 221 4.26 5.86 13.84
C CYS A 221 3.72 6.11 15.25
N THR A 222 4.58 5.99 16.27
CA THR A 222 4.25 6.28 17.68
C THR A 222 4.64 7.69 18.11
N ALA A 223 5.45 8.37 17.31
CA ALA A 223 5.85 9.75 17.56
C ALA A 223 4.74 10.71 17.13
N ARG A 224 4.74 11.90 17.74
CA ARG A 224 3.95 13.03 17.28
C ARG A 224 4.28 13.29 15.81
N SER A 225 3.27 13.32 14.94
CA SER A 225 3.52 13.54 13.52
C SER A 225 3.89 15.02 13.31
N VAL A 226 4.94 15.27 12.52
CA VAL A 226 5.29 16.63 12.07
C VAL A 226 4.24 17.24 11.15
N LEU A 227 3.26 16.42 10.72
CA LEU A 227 2.11 16.81 9.91
C LEU A 227 0.83 16.94 10.75
N GLU A 228 0.91 16.90 12.08
CA GLU A 228 -0.21 17.29 12.93
C GLU A 228 -0.57 18.76 12.71
N ASP A 229 -1.86 19.07 12.84
CA ASP A 229 -2.42 20.42 12.62
C ASP A 229 -2.03 21.03 11.26
N PRO A 230 -2.33 20.36 10.12
CA PRO A 230 -2.02 20.91 8.81
C PRO A 230 -2.78 22.23 8.58
N PRO A 231 -2.23 23.18 7.78
CA PRO A 231 -2.93 24.40 7.43
C PRO A 231 -4.32 24.13 6.86
N SER A 232 -5.29 24.98 7.21
CA SER A 232 -6.64 24.82 6.69
C SER A 232 -6.66 24.90 5.17
N ILE A 233 -7.31 23.93 4.52
CA ILE A 233 -7.50 23.95 3.06
C ILE A 233 -8.20 25.24 2.62
N SER A 234 -9.10 25.79 3.43
CA SER A 234 -9.84 27.03 3.11
C SER A 234 -8.96 28.29 3.09
N GLU A 235 -7.79 28.25 3.71
CA GLU A 235 -6.84 29.36 3.77
C GLU A 235 -5.75 29.26 2.70
N GLY A 236 -5.58 28.09 2.09
CA GLY A 236 -4.62 27.86 1.01
C GLY A 236 -5.10 28.31 -0.38
N CYS A 237 -4.26 28.06 -1.39
CA CYS A 237 -4.57 28.33 -2.78
C CYS A 237 -5.86 27.60 -3.21
N GLY A 238 -6.83 28.34 -3.72
CA GLY A 238 -8.13 27.77 -4.12
C GLY A 238 -9.06 27.42 -2.95
N GLY A 239 -8.69 27.70 -1.70
CA GLY A 239 -9.50 27.38 -0.52
C GLY A 239 -10.81 28.16 -0.40
N ARG A 240 -10.91 29.30 -1.10
CA ARG A 240 -12.13 30.13 -1.19
C ARG A 240 -13.07 29.73 -2.32
N VAL A 241 -12.67 28.80 -3.19
CA VAL A 241 -13.52 28.30 -4.28
C VAL A 241 -14.53 27.31 -3.70
N THR A 242 -15.81 27.60 -3.88
CA THR A 242 -16.90 26.86 -3.22
C THR A 242 -17.59 25.84 -4.12
N ASP A 243 -17.28 25.85 -5.41
CA ASP A 243 -18.02 25.12 -6.44
C ASP A 243 -17.12 24.13 -7.21
N TYR A 244 -16.14 23.53 -6.54
CA TYR A 244 -15.35 22.45 -7.11
C TYR A 244 -16.23 21.27 -7.54
N ARG A 245 -15.86 20.65 -8.67
CA ARG A 245 -16.50 19.44 -9.20
C ARG A 245 -16.05 18.16 -8.48
N ILE A 246 -16.11 18.16 -7.15
CA ILE A 246 -15.61 17.07 -6.30
C ILE A 246 -16.27 15.73 -6.65
N THR A 247 -17.59 15.71 -6.86
CA THR A 247 -18.33 14.50 -7.22
C THR A 247 -17.88 13.92 -8.56
N ASP A 248 -17.73 14.76 -9.59
CA ASP A 248 -17.27 14.32 -10.91
C ASP A 248 -15.80 13.87 -10.86
N PHE A 249 -14.94 14.54 -10.09
CA PHE A 249 -13.55 14.13 -9.91
C PHE A 249 -13.46 12.79 -9.15
N GLY A 250 -14.32 12.57 -8.16
CA GLY A 250 -14.44 11.28 -7.47
C GLY A 250 -14.85 10.15 -8.41
N LEU A 251 -15.73 10.41 -9.38
CA LEU A 251 -16.06 9.45 -10.43
C LEU A 251 -14.87 9.19 -11.37
N LEU A 252 -14.12 10.22 -11.74
CA LEU A 252 -12.88 10.07 -12.52
C LEU A 252 -11.86 9.17 -11.79
N ILE A 253 -11.66 9.36 -10.48
CA ILE A 253 -10.78 8.51 -9.67
C ILE A 253 -11.26 7.05 -9.73
N LYS A 254 -12.56 6.81 -9.45
CA LYS A 254 -13.13 5.46 -9.45
C LYS A 254 -12.97 4.76 -10.80
N GLN A 255 -13.24 5.46 -11.90
CA GLN A 255 -13.14 4.94 -13.27
C GLN A 255 -11.70 4.64 -13.72
N ASN A 256 -10.69 5.14 -13.00
CA ASN A 256 -9.27 4.94 -13.29
C ASN A 256 -8.54 4.22 -12.15
N THR A 257 -9.26 3.41 -11.37
CA THR A 257 -8.68 2.53 -10.35
C THR A 257 -7.70 1.55 -10.99
N LEU A 258 -6.50 1.45 -10.42
CA LEU A 258 -5.48 0.49 -10.87
C LEU A 258 -5.86 -0.92 -10.44
N LEU A 259 -5.67 -1.88 -11.34
CA LEU A 259 -5.88 -3.31 -11.08
C LEU A 259 -4.59 -4.09 -11.40
N PRO A 260 -4.21 -5.08 -10.57
CA PRO A 260 -3.08 -5.94 -10.88
C PRO A 260 -3.40 -6.83 -12.08
N ILE A 261 -2.51 -6.83 -13.09
CA ILE A 261 -2.63 -7.66 -14.28
C ILE A 261 -1.54 -8.72 -14.25
N LYS A 262 -1.93 -10.01 -14.33
CA LYS A 262 -0.96 -11.10 -14.51
C LYS A 262 -0.37 -10.99 -15.91
N MET A 263 0.89 -10.56 -16.01
CA MET A 263 1.59 -10.50 -17.29
C MET A 263 1.86 -11.94 -17.77
N LYS A 264 1.00 -12.46 -18.66
CA LYS A 264 1.26 -13.75 -19.32
C LYS A 264 1.95 -13.58 -20.67
N ASN A 265 1.60 -12.54 -21.42
CA ASN A 265 2.18 -12.25 -22.73
C ASN A 265 2.51 -10.75 -22.77
N VAL A 266 3.77 -10.41 -22.51
CA VAL A 266 4.27 -9.08 -22.87
C VAL A 266 4.44 -9.13 -24.38
N GLU A 267 3.38 -8.85 -25.13
CA GLU A 267 3.58 -8.29 -26.46
C GLU A 267 4.40 -7.03 -26.26
N GLU A 268 5.58 -6.99 -26.90
CA GLU A 268 6.53 -5.90 -26.85
C GLU A 268 5.81 -4.57 -27.14
N GLY A 269 5.90 -3.61 -26.21
CA GLY A 269 5.70 -2.21 -26.58
C GLY A 269 5.07 -1.28 -25.54
N SER A 270 4.25 -1.76 -24.58
CA SER A 270 3.71 -0.82 -23.58
C SER A 270 3.37 -1.43 -22.23
N GLN A 271 4.10 -0.99 -21.21
CA GLN A 271 3.80 -1.32 -19.81
C GLN A 271 2.38 -0.84 -19.44
N PRO A 272 1.58 -1.65 -18.71
CA PRO A 272 0.22 -1.27 -18.32
C PRO A 272 0.12 0.09 -17.61
N ILE A 273 1.12 0.43 -16.80
CA ILE A 273 1.18 1.72 -16.11
C ILE A 273 1.30 2.89 -17.10
N HIS A 274 2.02 2.71 -18.21
CA HIS A 274 2.14 3.73 -19.24
C HIS A 274 0.81 3.92 -19.97
N LYS A 275 0.10 2.82 -20.30
CA LYS A 275 -1.26 2.90 -20.86
C LYS A 275 -2.22 3.68 -19.96
N MET A 276 -2.12 3.47 -18.65
CA MET A 276 -2.95 4.21 -17.69
C MET A 276 -2.58 5.70 -17.63
N LYS A 277 -1.29 6.04 -17.62
CA LYS A 277 -0.84 7.44 -17.69
C LYS A 277 -1.34 8.14 -18.96
N THR A 278 -1.25 7.49 -20.11
CA THR A 278 -1.73 8.03 -21.39
C THR A 278 -3.26 8.21 -21.38
N ARG A 279 -3.99 7.25 -20.80
CA ARG A 279 -5.44 7.36 -20.60
C ARG A 279 -5.80 8.56 -19.72
N LEU A 280 -5.15 8.72 -18.57
CA LEU A 280 -5.38 9.85 -17.67
C LEU A 280 -5.07 11.18 -18.36
N ASN A 281 -3.96 11.27 -19.08
CA ASN A 281 -3.61 12.47 -19.86
C ASN A 281 -4.76 12.87 -20.79
N ARG A 282 -5.30 11.92 -21.58
CA ARG A 282 -6.45 12.20 -22.47
C ARG A 282 -7.68 12.68 -21.71
N LEU A 283 -8.07 11.97 -20.65
CA LEU A 283 -9.24 12.32 -19.83
C LEU A 283 -9.12 13.69 -19.17
N THR A 284 -7.88 14.16 -18.92
CA THR A 284 -7.62 15.43 -18.24
C THR A 284 -7.12 16.57 -19.14
N ARG A 285 -7.08 16.40 -20.47
CA ARG A 285 -6.66 17.49 -21.39
C ARG A 285 -7.59 18.70 -21.32
N TYR A 286 -8.89 18.42 -21.23
CA TYR A 286 -9.90 19.42 -20.94
C TYR A 286 -10.78 18.94 -19.79
N TRP A 287 -10.44 19.35 -18.56
CA TRP A 287 -11.17 18.98 -17.35
C TRP A 287 -11.36 20.19 -16.44
N PRO A 288 -12.45 20.96 -16.63
CA PRO A 288 -12.71 22.15 -15.81
C PRO A 288 -12.92 21.76 -14.35
N LEU A 289 -12.23 22.46 -13.44
CA LEU A 289 -12.18 22.11 -12.01
C LEU A 289 -13.41 22.57 -11.22
N THR A 290 -14.07 23.65 -11.67
CA THR A 290 -15.24 24.24 -10.99
C THR A 290 -16.49 24.12 -11.84
N ILE A 291 -17.65 24.09 -11.17
CA ILE A 291 -18.97 24.08 -11.80
C ILE A 291 -19.14 25.34 -12.65
N SER A 292 -18.75 26.51 -12.15
CA SER A 292 -18.84 27.78 -12.87
C SER A 292 -17.95 27.89 -14.11
N SER A 293 -16.91 27.06 -14.23
CA SER A 293 -15.96 27.11 -15.37
C SER A 293 -16.39 26.27 -16.59
N THR A 294 -17.57 25.65 -16.54
CA THR A 294 -18.05 24.76 -17.59
C THR A 294 -19.56 24.84 -17.80
N LEU A 295 -19.99 24.82 -19.05
CA LEU A 295 -21.37 24.62 -19.47
C LEU A 295 -21.58 23.17 -19.92
N ILE A 296 -20.68 22.63 -20.73
CA ILE A 296 -20.85 21.30 -21.34
C ILE A 296 -21.02 20.19 -20.30
N PHE A 297 -20.27 20.26 -19.18
CA PHE A 297 -20.34 19.24 -18.14
C PHE A 297 -21.48 19.45 -17.13
N ASN A 298 -22.07 20.65 -17.10
CA ASN A 298 -23.26 20.95 -16.29
C ASN A 298 -24.56 20.63 -17.01
N LEU A 299 -24.52 20.60 -18.35
CA LEU A 299 -25.65 20.41 -19.24
C LEU A 299 -25.66 19.00 -19.87
N LYS A 300 -25.30 17.98 -19.09
CA LYS A 300 -25.11 16.59 -19.58
C LYS A 300 -26.25 16.08 -20.45
N SER A 301 -27.50 16.45 -20.16
CA SER A 301 -28.68 16.10 -20.98
C SER A 301 -28.61 16.52 -22.45
N TYR A 302 -27.86 17.57 -22.76
CA TYR A 302 -27.70 18.09 -24.13
C TYR A 302 -26.43 17.57 -24.80
N PHE A 303 -25.38 17.29 -24.01
CA PHE A 303 -24.06 16.94 -24.55
C PHE A 303 -23.77 15.44 -24.55
N ASP A 304 -24.41 14.64 -23.70
CA ASP A 304 -24.17 13.21 -23.66
C ASP A 304 -24.63 12.54 -24.97
N PRO A 305 -23.84 11.59 -25.50
CA PRO A 305 -22.63 10.98 -24.91
C PRO A 305 -21.29 11.63 -25.31
N LEU A 306 -21.29 12.78 -26.00
CA LEU A 306 -20.11 13.32 -26.69
C LEU A 306 -18.87 13.51 -25.78
N PRO A 307 -18.94 14.15 -24.60
CA PRO A 307 -17.74 14.34 -23.76
C PRO A 307 -17.10 13.03 -23.30
N ALA A 308 -17.90 11.98 -23.10
CA ALA A 308 -17.39 10.66 -22.70
C ALA A 308 -16.77 9.90 -23.89
N LEU A 309 -17.31 10.06 -25.09
CA LEU A 309 -16.80 9.39 -26.29
C LEU A 309 -15.52 10.05 -26.82
N ILE A 310 -15.45 11.39 -26.83
CA ILE A 310 -14.31 12.11 -27.43
C ILE A 310 -12.99 11.87 -26.70
N THR A 311 -13.02 11.39 -25.46
CA THR A 311 -11.82 11.12 -24.64
C THR A 311 -11.33 9.68 -24.73
N LYS A 312 -12.02 8.82 -25.50
CA LYS A 312 -11.61 7.42 -25.73
C LYS A 312 -10.32 7.35 -26.54
N ASP A 313 -9.61 6.23 -26.43
CA ASP A 313 -8.41 5.98 -27.24
C ASP A 313 -8.72 5.89 -28.74
N LYS A 314 -9.86 5.26 -29.05
CA LYS A 314 -10.43 5.12 -30.40
C LYS A 314 -11.94 5.30 -30.30
N ILE A 315 -12.54 5.82 -31.36
CA ILE A 315 -13.98 6.04 -31.51
C ILE A 315 -14.44 5.23 -32.72
N THR A 316 -15.52 4.47 -32.60
CA THR A 316 -16.11 3.70 -33.71
C THR A 316 -16.96 4.60 -34.62
N ASP A 317 -17.28 4.15 -35.83
CA ASP A 317 -18.08 4.96 -36.75
C ASP A 317 -19.51 5.24 -36.23
N GLU A 318 -20.08 4.28 -35.48
CA GLU A 318 -21.35 4.49 -34.78
C GLU A 318 -21.22 5.58 -33.69
N GLU A 319 -20.13 5.56 -32.92
CA GLU A 319 -19.88 6.59 -31.90
C GLU A 319 -19.63 7.97 -32.54
N VAL A 320 -18.99 8.03 -33.71
CA VAL A 320 -18.86 9.25 -34.52
C VAL A 320 -20.24 9.77 -34.90
N PHE A 321 -21.14 8.91 -35.36
CA PHE A 321 -22.51 9.29 -35.69
C PHE A 321 -23.26 9.87 -34.48
N GLN A 322 -23.14 9.26 -33.30
CA GLN A 322 -23.74 9.77 -32.07
C GLN A 322 -23.18 11.15 -31.69
N CYS A 323 -21.86 11.36 -31.80
CA CYS A 323 -21.25 12.67 -31.55
C CYS A 323 -21.74 13.74 -32.53
N LYS A 324 -21.83 13.43 -33.83
CA LYS A 324 -22.35 14.37 -34.84
C LYS A 324 -23.82 14.70 -34.60
N LYS A 325 -24.63 13.73 -34.18
CA LYS A 325 -26.03 13.95 -33.81
C LYS A 325 -26.18 14.95 -32.66
N VAL A 326 -25.31 14.89 -31.65
CA VAL A 326 -25.26 15.88 -30.56
C VAL A 326 -25.01 17.28 -31.12
N ILE A 327 -24.02 17.45 -32.01
CA ILE A 327 -23.70 18.73 -32.64
C ILE A 327 -24.92 19.27 -33.43
N TYR A 328 -25.55 18.46 -34.27
CA TYR A 328 -26.73 18.89 -35.04
C TYR A 328 -27.91 19.28 -34.16
N ASN A 329 -28.14 18.55 -33.06
CA ASN A 329 -29.18 18.91 -32.10
C ASN A 329 -28.89 20.28 -31.47
N LEU A 330 -27.65 20.56 -31.09
CA LEU A 330 -27.26 21.86 -30.51
C LEU A 330 -27.49 23.02 -31.48
N ILE A 331 -27.19 22.85 -32.78
CA ILE A 331 -27.52 23.84 -33.83
C ILE A 331 -29.03 24.07 -33.90
N SER A 332 -29.82 22.99 -33.88
CA SER A 332 -31.28 23.12 -33.92
C SER A 332 -31.81 23.89 -32.71
N LEU A 333 -31.24 23.69 -31.53
CA LEU A 333 -31.63 24.41 -30.31
C LEU A 333 -31.25 25.90 -30.42
N GLU A 334 -30.04 26.20 -30.89
CA GLU A 334 -29.57 27.57 -31.10
C GLU A 334 -30.41 28.33 -32.14
N SER A 335 -30.76 27.69 -33.25
CA SER A 335 -31.60 28.31 -34.30
C SER A 335 -32.98 28.73 -33.79
N LYS A 336 -33.48 28.06 -32.74
CA LYS A 336 -34.74 28.35 -32.07
C LYS A 336 -34.56 29.25 -30.86
N MET A 337 -33.31 29.61 -30.51
CA MET A 337 -32.93 30.31 -29.29
C MET A 337 -33.55 29.67 -28.04
N GLU A 338 -33.57 28.33 -28.01
CA GLU A 338 -34.08 27.57 -26.87
C GLU A 338 -33.20 27.81 -25.64
N PRO A 339 -33.78 27.96 -24.44
CA PRO A 339 -32.99 28.13 -23.22
C PRO A 339 -32.26 26.84 -22.85
N LEU A 340 -30.94 26.91 -22.66
CA LEU A 340 -30.14 25.82 -22.10
C LEU A 340 -30.28 25.84 -20.56
N HIS A 341 -31.06 24.90 -20.02
CA HIS A 341 -31.34 24.84 -18.58
C HIS A 341 -30.32 23.97 -17.84
N PRO A 342 -29.44 24.53 -16.99
CA PRO A 342 -28.57 23.74 -16.15
C PRO A 342 -29.38 23.00 -15.08
N LEU A 343 -29.08 21.72 -14.88
CA LEU A 343 -29.88 20.82 -14.05
C LEU A 343 -29.89 21.18 -12.56
N ASN A 344 -28.97 22.00 -12.02
CA ASN A 344 -28.88 22.22 -10.57
C ASN A 344 -28.09 23.46 -10.08
N THR A 345 -27.93 24.52 -10.88
CA THR A 345 -27.29 25.75 -10.38
C THR A 345 -28.30 26.64 -9.66
N GLY A 346 -28.19 26.71 -8.33
CA GLY A 346 -28.87 27.74 -7.53
C GLY A 346 -28.56 29.14 -8.08
N GLN A 347 -29.60 29.83 -8.52
CA GLN A 347 -29.78 31.28 -8.78
C GLN A 347 -28.68 32.14 -9.44
N ARG A 348 -27.47 31.66 -9.74
CA ARG A 348 -26.33 32.50 -10.14
C ARG A 348 -26.15 32.75 -11.65
N MET A 349 -26.93 32.10 -12.52
CA MET A 349 -26.91 32.39 -13.97
C MET A 349 -28.04 33.32 -14.43
N LYS A 350 -28.71 34.02 -13.50
CA LYS A 350 -29.68 35.07 -13.86
C LYS A 350 -28.94 36.24 -14.51
N GLY A 351 -28.91 36.30 -15.84
CA GLY A 351 -28.57 37.53 -16.55
C GLY A 351 -27.75 37.41 -17.84
N GLN A 352 -27.24 36.24 -18.24
CA GLN A 352 -26.56 36.12 -19.54
C GLN A 352 -27.58 36.15 -20.68
N LYS A 353 -27.29 36.93 -21.72
CA LYS A 353 -28.07 36.91 -22.95
C LYS A 353 -27.92 35.52 -23.58
N ARG A 354 -29.00 34.96 -24.13
CA ARG A 354 -28.99 33.59 -24.68
C ARG A 354 -27.89 33.41 -25.74
N GLU A 355 -27.69 34.42 -26.58
CA GLU A 355 -26.61 34.45 -27.58
C GLU A 355 -25.23 34.31 -26.93
N GLU A 356 -24.97 34.97 -25.80
CA GLU A 356 -23.71 34.85 -25.07
C GLU A 356 -23.53 33.45 -24.46
N GLN A 357 -24.63 32.85 -23.98
CA GLN A 357 -24.62 31.48 -23.45
C GLN A 357 -24.27 30.46 -24.54
N TYR A 358 -24.86 30.59 -25.74
CA TYR A 358 -24.54 29.75 -26.89
C TYR A 358 -23.11 30.00 -27.39
N LYS A 359 -22.66 31.25 -27.47
CA LYS A 359 -21.26 31.59 -27.82
C LYS A 359 -20.26 30.93 -26.85
N ALA A 360 -20.50 31.05 -25.53
CA ALA A 360 -19.65 30.43 -24.52
C ALA A 360 -19.67 28.89 -24.63
N MET A 361 -20.84 28.30 -24.85
CA MET A 361 -21.01 26.86 -25.02
C MET A 361 -20.23 26.33 -26.23
N TRP A 362 -20.36 26.97 -27.40
CA TRP A 362 -19.65 26.55 -28.60
C TRP A 362 -18.14 26.67 -28.46
N ASN A 363 -17.65 27.76 -27.87
CA ASN A 363 -16.23 27.93 -27.59
C ASN A 363 -15.69 26.83 -26.66
N GLU A 364 -16.46 26.44 -25.65
CA GLU A 364 -16.09 25.36 -24.75
C GLU A 364 -16.08 23.99 -25.45
N LEU A 365 -17.11 23.70 -26.26
CA LEU A 365 -17.19 22.48 -27.04
C LEU A 365 -16.03 22.38 -28.04
N GLU A 366 -15.70 23.47 -28.73
CA GLU A 366 -14.56 23.54 -29.64
C GLU A 366 -13.25 23.24 -28.92
N MET A 367 -13.05 23.84 -27.74
CA MET A 367 -11.88 23.59 -26.91
C MET A 367 -11.80 22.12 -26.46
N LEU A 368 -12.91 21.50 -26.06
CA LEU A 368 -12.94 20.08 -25.74
C LEU A 368 -12.53 19.21 -26.95
N LEU A 369 -13.09 19.47 -28.13
CA LEU A 369 -12.79 18.70 -29.34
C LEU A 369 -11.34 18.89 -29.81
N LYS A 370 -10.84 20.13 -29.85
CA LYS A 370 -9.45 20.46 -30.23
C LYS A 370 -8.41 19.74 -29.38
N ASN A 371 -8.71 19.54 -28.10
CA ASN A 371 -7.80 18.85 -27.18
C ASN A 371 -7.74 17.32 -27.41
N ASN A 372 -8.64 16.75 -28.22
CA ASN A 372 -8.80 15.30 -28.39
C ASN A 372 -8.70 14.85 -29.88
N LEU A 373 -7.83 15.44 -30.69
CA LEU A 373 -7.70 15.15 -32.13
C LEU A 373 -6.69 14.03 -32.48
N HIS A 374 -6.74 12.90 -31.77
CA HIS A 374 -5.70 11.85 -31.91
C HIS A 374 -6.00 10.74 -32.93
N THR A 375 -7.23 10.62 -33.47
CA THR A 375 -7.53 9.73 -34.61
C THR A 375 -8.35 10.44 -35.68
N ASP A 376 -8.43 9.86 -36.88
CA ASP A 376 -9.23 10.42 -37.98
C ASP A 376 -10.71 10.55 -37.61
N ASN A 377 -11.25 9.61 -36.84
CA ASN A 377 -12.62 9.69 -36.32
C ASN A 377 -12.83 10.87 -35.37
N HIS A 378 -11.84 11.19 -34.50
CA HIS A 378 -11.90 12.41 -33.69
C HIS A 378 -11.85 13.67 -34.54
N ARG A 379 -10.96 13.69 -35.54
CA ARG A 379 -10.82 14.81 -36.50
C ARG A 379 -12.11 15.01 -37.30
N SER A 380 -12.81 13.93 -37.67
CA SER A 380 -14.09 13.99 -38.38
C SER A 380 -15.20 14.65 -37.55
N ILE A 381 -15.25 14.36 -36.24
CA ILE A 381 -16.22 15.02 -35.32
C ILE A 381 -15.91 16.52 -35.23
N TYR A 382 -14.64 16.89 -35.08
CA TYR A 382 -14.23 18.29 -35.03
C TYR A 382 -14.48 19.02 -36.36
N THR A 383 -14.24 18.37 -37.50
CA THR A 383 -14.54 18.93 -38.82
C THR A 383 -16.04 19.19 -38.97
N CYS A 384 -16.88 18.26 -38.50
CA CYS A 384 -18.34 18.46 -38.46
C CYS A 384 -18.72 19.69 -37.64
N LEU A 385 -18.08 19.95 -36.50
CA LEU A 385 -18.33 21.16 -35.70
C LEU A 385 -17.99 22.43 -36.52
N LEU A 386 -16.84 22.46 -37.20
CA LEU A 386 -16.41 23.61 -38.01
C LEU A 386 -17.30 23.88 -39.22
N GLU A 387 -17.83 22.83 -39.84
CA GLU A 387 -18.80 22.95 -40.95
C GLU A 387 -20.16 23.49 -40.46
N CYS A 388 -20.52 23.16 -39.22
CA CYS A 388 -21.79 23.49 -38.60
C CYS A 388 -21.84 24.89 -37.97
N HIS A 389 -20.73 25.34 -37.38
CA HIS A 389 -20.68 26.58 -36.62
C HIS A 389 -19.40 27.35 -36.95
N LYS A 390 -19.55 28.61 -37.37
CA LYS A 390 -18.42 29.50 -37.64
C LYS A 390 -17.95 30.14 -36.34
N PHE A 391 -16.72 29.85 -35.96
CA PHE A 391 -16.05 30.52 -34.85
C PHE A 391 -15.53 31.87 -35.33
N ASN A 392 -16.17 32.95 -34.90
CA ASN A 392 -15.61 34.29 -35.04
C ASN A 392 -14.48 34.41 -34.02
N PHE A 393 -13.25 34.09 -34.44
CA PHE A 393 -12.08 34.59 -33.74
C PHE A 393 -12.09 36.10 -33.92
N ASP A 394 -12.12 36.86 -32.82
CA ASP A 394 -12.07 38.30 -32.86
C ASP A 394 -10.89 38.76 -33.74
N GLU A 395 -11.20 39.24 -34.96
CA GLU A 395 -10.37 40.19 -35.70
C GLU A 395 -10.30 41.56 -34.97
N ASP A 396 -11.00 41.70 -33.83
CA ASP A 396 -11.10 42.91 -33.00
C ASP A 396 -9.89 43.14 -32.07
N LYS A 397 -8.66 42.90 -32.56
CA LYS A 397 -7.44 43.47 -31.94
C LYS A 397 -6.42 44.06 -32.92
N ILE A 398 -6.68 44.14 -34.23
CA ILE A 398 -5.75 44.82 -35.17
C ILE A 398 -6.47 45.78 -36.13
N ALA A 399 -7.71 46.16 -35.84
CA ALA A 399 -8.35 47.27 -36.55
C ALA A 399 -8.88 48.30 -35.55
N GLU A 400 -8.29 49.49 -35.65
CA GLU A 400 -8.69 50.77 -35.03
C GLU A 400 -8.04 51.18 -33.69
N LYS A 401 -7.00 52.01 -33.87
CA LYS A 401 -6.39 53.07 -33.04
C LYS A 401 -5.13 52.73 -32.24
#